data_AF-A0A524EC59-F1
#
_entry.id   AF-A0A524EC59-F1
#
_cell.length_a   1.000
_cell.length_b   1.000
_cell.length_c   1.000
_cell.angle_alpha   90.00
_cell.angle_beta   90.00
_cell.angle_gamma   90.00
#
_symmetry.space_group_name_H-M   'P 1'
#
loop_
_entity.id
_entity.type
_entity.pdbx_description
1 polymer ?
#
loop_
_entity_poly.entity_id
_entity_poly.type
_entity_poly.pdbx_seq_one_letter_code
_entity_poly.pdbx_strand_id
1 'polypeptide(L)'
;MVASLRVKIDISLLGDLLNYIQNTQVDALERVIEHPAAIKTFNHAIRFGNTSENIRYFWRGLLDFSRDHRLETVQAVGCCLDHIRSHRDMYEALFDELQNYLPDDCNLDAVLYGIIGYDVGIVSDGSAILNLAHPWFQEDTRELPFMAMHELHHVGFTHYNPLFKMEDLGMTSDLRRIIRYATHLEGLAVYAPLEKRVEYTVLNNLDYPVLLDARLRDRRVREFFSVVEKLDEQEDRPLAASDMEILEDMSGHERRLWYIAGAHMAMKIDEDLGRRALVQTIVDGPDSFFDAYRSLV
;
A
#
# COMPACT_ATOMS: atom_id res chain seq x y z
N MET A 1 -1.90 -16.60 -21.67
CA MET A 1 -2.96 -15.59 -21.44
C MET A 1 -2.24 -14.38 -20.88
N VAL A 2 -2.67 -13.17 -21.20
CA VAL A 2 -2.10 -11.96 -20.58
C VAL A 2 -2.92 -11.70 -19.31
N ALA A 3 -2.28 -11.29 -18.22
CA ALA A 3 -2.98 -10.83 -17.02
C ALA A 3 -4.03 -9.78 -17.41
N SER A 4 -5.15 -9.72 -16.71
CA SER A 4 -6.17 -8.70 -16.94
C SER A 4 -6.63 -8.14 -15.60
N LEU A 5 -6.09 -6.97 -15.24
CA LEU A 5 -6.56 -6.18 -14.11
C LEU A 5 -7.48 -5.08 -14.64
N ARG A 6 -8.79 -5.29 -14.53
CA ARG A 6 -9.78 -4.29 -14.93
C ARG A 6 -10.12 -3.43 -13.72
N VAL A 7 -9.79 -2.14 -13.81
CA VAL A 7 -9.93 -1.21 -12.69
C VAL A 7 -11.09 -0.24 -12.94
N LYS A 8 -12.02 -0.18 -11.99
CA LYS A 8 -13.02 0.90 -11.91
C LYS A 8 -12.58 1.91 -10.85
N ILE A 9 -12.47 3.19 -11.22
CA ILE A 9 -12.32 4.27 -10.25
C ILE A 9 -13.69 4.66 -9.71
N ASP A 10 -13.88 4.61 -8.40
CA ASP A 10 -15.13 4.94 -7.72
C ASP A 10 -14.93 5.97 -6.61
N ILE A 11 -15.33 7.20 -6.92
CA ILE A 11 -15.21 8.38 -6.04
C ILE A 11 -16.56 8.77 -5.42
N SER A 12 -17.57 7.90 -5.50
CA SER A 12 -18.95 8.26 -5.11
C SER A 12 -19.10 8.54 -3.61
N LEU A 13 -18.35 7.85 -2.75
CA LEU A 13 -18.34 8.09 -1.30
C LEU A 13 -17.91 9.52 -0.92
N LEU A 14 -17.04 10.15 -1.72
CA LEU A 14 -16.51 11.48 -1.40
C LEU A 14 -17.60 12.55 -1.32
N GLY A 15 -18.70 12.38 -2.06
CA GLY A 15 -19.84 13.31 -1.98
C GLY A 15 -20.44 13.35 -0.56
N ASP A 16 -20.71 12.18 0.03
CA ASP A 16 -21.26 12.09 1.38
C ASP A 16 -20.23 12.45 2.46
N LEU A 17 -18.96 12.09 2.28
CA LEU A 17 -17.88 12.49 3.19
C LEU A 17 -17.71 14.01 3.22
N LEU A 18 -17.65 14.68 2.06
CA LEU A 18 -17.52 16.14 1.98
C LEU A 18 -18.75 16.84 2.57
N ASN A 19 -19.96 16.34 2.29
CA ASN A 19 -21.19 16.84 2.88
C ASN A 19 -21.18 16.75 4.41
N TYR A 20 -20.72 15.62 4.95
CA TYR A 20 -20.59 15.43 6.40
C TYR A 20 -19.56 16.38 7.01
N ILE A 21 -18.37 16.50 6.42
CA ILE A 21 -17.31 17.39 6.91
C ILE A 21 -17.79 18.86 6.93
N GLN A 22 -18.46 19.30 5.86
CA GLN A 22 -18.92 20.69 5.73
C GLN A 22 -20.10 21.02 6.63
N ASN A 23 -21.06 20.10 6.78
CA ASN A 23 -22.36 20.40 7.39
C ASN A 23 -22.68 19.60 8.66
N THR A 24 -21.88 18.58 9.00
CA THR A 24 -22.10 17.68 10.16
C THR A 24 -23.49 17.02 10.15
N GLN A 25 -24.02 16.73 8.95
CA GLN A 25 -25.35 16.15 8.79
C GLN A 25 -25.36 14.66 9.16
N VAL A 26 -26.18 14.28 10.13
CA VAL A 26 -26.31 12.88 10.58
C VAL A 26 -26.67 11.94 9.42
N ASP A 27 -27.58 12.36 8.54
CA ASP A 27 -27.99 11.55 7.38
C ASP A 27 -26.83 11.26 6.41
N ALA A 28 -25.84 12.16 6.31
CA ALA A 28 -24.65 11.92 5.50
C ALA A 28 -23.75 10.85 6.12
N LEU A 29 -23.61 10.82 7.46
CA LEU A 29 -22.84 9.79 8.15
C LEU A 29 -23.46 8.40 7.97
N GLU A 30 -24.78 8.29 8.01
CA GLU A 30 -25.45 7.00 7.80
C GLU A 30 -25.21 6.46 6.38
N ARG A 31 -25.25 7.33 5.36
CA ARG A 31 -24.88 6.92 3.98
C ARG A 31 -23.40 6.57 3.85
N VAL A 32 -22.52 7.27 4.56
CA VAL A 32 -21.08 6.93 4.59
C VAL A 32 -20.88 5.51 5.08
N ILE A 33 -21.45 5.13 6.24
CA ILE A 33 -21.19 3.81 6.84
C ILE A 33 -21.82 2.64 6.07
N GLU A 34 -22.80 2.90 5.21
CA GLU A 34 -23.41 1.91 4.31
C GLU A 34 -22.62 1.73 3.01
N HIS A 35 -21.71 2.64 2.69
CA HIS A 35 -20.97 2.59 1.43
C HIS A 35 -19.90 1.48 1.42
N PRO A 36 -19.73 0.71 0.32
CA PRO A 36 -18.75 -0.38 0.25
C PRO A 36 -17.32 0.00 0.63
N ALA A 37 -16.84 1.15 0.14
CA ALA A 37 -15.50 1.65 0.49
C ALA A 37 -15.36 1.89 2.01
N ALA A 38 -16.41 2.41 2.66
CA ALA A 38 -16.35 2.73 4.08
C ALA A 38 -16.31 1.47 4.95
N ILE A 39 -17.09 0.45 4.56
CA ILE A 39 -17.09 -0.87 5.19
C ILE A 39 -15.73 -1.54 5.00
N LYS A 40 -15.16 -1.49 3.80
CA LYS A 40 -13.84 -2.07 3.48
C LYS A 40 -12.71 -1.44 4.28
N THR A 41 -12.70 -0.11 4.43
CA THR A 41 -11.73 0.60 5.29
C THR A 41 -11.90 0.21 6.75
N PHE A 42 -13.15 0.12 7.24
CA PHE A 42 -13.40 -0.32 8.62
C PHE A 42 -12.97 -1.76 8.87
N ASN A 43 -13.24 -2.68 7.94
CA ASN A 43 -12.79 -4.08 8.02
C ASN A 43 -11.25 -4.18 8.03
N HIS A 44 -10.58 -3.36 7.22
CA HIS A 44 -9.12 -3.25 7.26
C HIS A 44 -8.63 -2.77 8.63
N ALA A 45 -9.24 -1.71 9.18
CA ALA A 45 -8.89 -1.20 10.49
C ALA A 45 -9.05 -2.25 11.60
N ILE A 46 -10.12 -3.07 11.55
CA ILE A 46 -10.29 -4.20 12.48
C ILE A 46 -9.19 -5.25 12.28
N ARG A 47 -8.91 -5.65 11.03
CA ARG A 47 -7.95 -6.71 10.69
C ARG A 47 -6.55 -6.44 11.26
N PHE A 48 -6.15 -5.17 11.26
CA PHE A 48 -4.84 -4.74 11.75
C PHE A 48 -4.88 -4.16 13.17
N GLY A 49 -6.01 -4.26 13.87
CA GLY A 49 -6.13 -3.80 15.26
C GLY A 49 -6.10 -2.28 15.44
N ASN A 50 -6.32 -1.51 14.37
CA ASN A 50 -6.32 -0.04 14.38
C ASN A 50 -7.61 0.55 14.97
N THR A 51 -8.64 -0.26 15.19
CA THR A 51 -9.84 0.16 15.91
C THR A 51 -10.51 -1.00 16.64
N SER A 52 -11.14 -0.67 17.76
CA SER A 52 -12.10 -1.55 18.47
C SER A 52 -13.50 -0.93 18.52
N GLU A 53 -13.68 0.22 17.88
CA GLU A 53 -14.95 0.94 17.84
C GLU A 53 -15.91 0.28 16.84
N ASN A 54 -17.20 0.63 16.92
CA ASN A 54 -18.11 0.33 15.83
C ASN A 54 -17.90 1.29 14.65
N ILE A 55 -18.36 0.89 13.46
CA ILE A 55 -18.17 1.65 12.21
C ILE A 55 -18.62 3.11 12.30
N ARG A 56 -19.70 3.41 13.04
CA ARG A 56 -20.21 4.78 13.18
C ARG A 56 -19.24 5.66 13.97
N TYR A 57 -18.75 5.17 15.10
CA TYR A 57 -17.78 5.93 15.91
C TYR A 57 -16.45 6.07 15.20
N PHE A 58 -16.00 5.01 14.54
CA PHE A 58 -14.78 5.03 13.71
C PHE A 58 -14.82 6.14 12.66
N TRP A 59 -15.86 6.17 11.81
CA TRP A 59 -15.99 7.20 10.77
C TRP A 59 -16.21 8.59 11.35
N ARG A 60 -16.99 8.71 12.44
CA ARG A 60 -17.17 10.00 13.10
C ARG A 60 -15.85 10.54 13.63
N GLY A 61 -15.02 9.70 14.25
CA GLY A 61 -13.71 10.08 14.79
C GLY A 61 -12.74 10.51 13.68
N LEU A 62 -12.67 9.75 12.58
CA LEU A 62 -11.84 10.10 11.43
C LEU A 62 -12.20 11.45 10.77
N LEU A 63 -13.47 11.86 10.89
CA LEU A 63 -14.00 13.07 10.25
C LEU A 63 -14.15 14.24 11.23
N ASP A 64 -13.67 14.11 12.47
CA ASP A 64 -13.76 15.14 13.50
C ASP A 64 -12.65 16.20 13.34
N PHE A 65 -12.77 16.98 12.27
CA PHE A 65 -11.81 18.06 11.97
C PHE A 65 -12.19 19.38 12.64
N SER A 66 -11.16 20.15 13.01
CA SER A 66 -11.32 21.58 13.35
C SER A 66 -11.83 22.37 12.14
N ARG A 67 -12.46 23.52 12.36
CA ARG A 67 -13.06 24.32 11.28
C ARG A 67 -12.08 24.67 10.15
N ASP A 68 -10.86 25.05 10.50
CA ASP A 68 -9.85 25.44 9.51
C ASP A 68 -9.39 24.21 8.69
N HIS A 69 -9.16 23.08 9.37
CA HIS A 69 -8.77 21.82 8.72
C HIS A 69 -9.87 21.28 7.79
N ARG A 70 -11.16 21.53 8.07
CA ARG A 70 -12.27 21.16 7.17
C ARG A 70 -12.16 21.86 5.82
N LEU A 71 -11.85 23.16 5.81
CA LEU A 71 -11.73 23.93 4.58
C LEU A 71 -10.54 23.46 3.74
N GLU A 72 -9.39 23.25 4.39
CA GLU A 72 -8.18 22.71 3.76
C GLU A 72 -8.43 21.31 3.17
N THR A 73 -9.08 20.43 3.93
CA THR A 73 -9.43 19.07 3.48
C THR A 73 -10.34 19.10 2.26
N VAL A 74 -11.38 19.94 2.28
CA VAL A 74 -12.31 20.08 1.14
C VAL A 74 -11.57 20.56 -0.11
N GLN A 75 -10.68 21.54 0.03
CA GLN A 75 -9.90 22.06 -1.08
C GLN A 75 -8.92 21.01 -1.62
N ALA A 76 -8.18 20.33 -0.74
CA ALA A 76 -7.24 19.27 -1.09
C ALA A 76 -7.91 18.13 -1.87
N VAL A 77 -9.05 17.64 -1.37
CA VAL A 77 -9.83 16.58 -2.04
C VAL A 77 -10.37 17.08 -3.38
N GLY A 78 -10.79 18.34 -3.47
CA GLY A 78 -11.20 18.97 -4.71
C GLY A 78 -10.10 18.94 -5.78
N CYS A 79 -8.88 19.33 -5.42
CA CYS A 79 -7.72 19.26 -6.33
C CYS A 79 -7.43 17.83 -6.80
N CYS A 80 -7.51 16.84 -5.91
CA CYS A 80 -7.33 15.44 -6.26
C CYS A 80 -8.41 14.94 -7.23
N LEU A 81 -9.67 15.31 -6.99
CA LEU A 81 -10.79 14.97 -7.87
C LEU A 81 -10.63 15.56 -9.28
N ASP A 82 -10.23 16.82 -9.36
CA ASP A 82 -10.01 17.48 -10.65
C ASP A 82 -8.82 16.85 -11.39
N HIS A 83 -7.76 16.47 -10.67
CA HIS A 83 -6.63 15.76 -11.24
C HIS A 83 -7.04 14.40 -11.82
N ILE A 84 -7.77 13.57 -11.05
CA ILE A 84 -8.27 12.25 -11.50
C ILE A 84 -9.14 12.40 -12.75
N ARG A 85 -10.05 13.38 -12.77
CA ARG A 85 -10.95 13.62 -13.91
C ARG A 85 -10.19 14.09 -15.15
N SER A 86 -9.23 14.99 -14.97
CA SER A 86 -8.50 15.62 -16.08
C SER A 86 -7.44 14.70 -16.69
N HIS A 87 -6.97 13.70 -15.95
CA HIS A 87 -5.93 12.77 -16.39
C HIS A 87 -6.39 11.32 -16.42
N ARG A 88 -7.69 11.09 -16.63
CA ARG A 88 -8.27 9.74 -16.58
C ARG A 88 -7.56 8.75 -17.50
N ASP A 89 -7.25 9.17 -18.73
CA ASP A 89 -6.57 8.31 -19.72
C ASP A 89 -5.17 7.89 -19.26
N MET A 90 -4.48 8.75 -18.50
CA MET A 90 -3.17 8.43 -17.91
C MET A 90 -3.31 7.36 -16.83
N TYR A 91 -4.35 7.43 -15.99
CA TYR A 91 -4.60 6.39 -14.99
C TYR A 91 -4.88 5.05 -15.65
N GLU A 92 -5.74 5.03 -16.67
CA GLU A 92 -6.08 3.81 -17.42
C GLU A 92 -4.82 3.20 -18.08
N ALA A 93 -3.97 4.02 -18.71
CA ALA A 93 -2.71 3.55 -19.27
C ALA A 93 -1.74 2.99 -18.23
N LEU A 94 -1.59 3.65 -17.08
CA LEU A 94 -0.73 3.17 -15.99
C LEU A 94 -1.25 1.87 -15.37
N PHE A 95 -2.57 1.69 -15.29
CA PHE A 95 -3.18 0.46 -14.80
C PHE A 95 -3.03 -0.69 -15.80
N ASP A 96 -3.05 -0.40 -17.10
CA ASP A 96 -2.72 -1.38 -18.14
C ASP A 96 -1.25 -1.82 -18.04
N GLU A 97 -0.33 -0.88 -17.83
CA GLU A 97 1.09 -1.19 -17.66
C GLU A 97 1.39 -2.00 -16.39
N LEU A 98 0.63 -1.78 -15.32
CA LEU A 98 0.76 -2.52 -14.06
C LEU A 98 0.58 -4.04 -14.25
N GLN A 99 -0.16 -4.47 -15.27
CA GLN A 99 -0.35 -5.89 -15.60
C GLN A 99 0.98 -6.61 -15.89
N ASN A 100 2.00 -5.89 -16.35
CA ASN A 100 3.34 -6.44 -16.58
C ASN A 100 4.10 -6.80 -15.29
N TYR A 101 3.55 -6.45 -14.13
CA TYR A 101 4.11 -6.75 -12.81
C TYR A 101 3.25 -7.76 -12.04
N LEU A 102 2.25 -8.36 -12.69
CA LEU A 102 1.34 -9.34 -12.09
C LEU A 102 1.36 -10.67 -12.87
N PRO A 103 1.02 -11.81 -12.22
CA PRO A 103 0.99 -13.11 -12.90
C PRO A 103 0.04 -13.14 -14.10
N ASP A 104 0.43 -13.84 -15.18
CA ASP A 104 -0.30 -13.91 -16.46
C ASP A 104 -1.74 -14.45 -16.35
N ASP A 105 -2.03 -15.21 -15.29
CA ASP A 105 -3.36 -15.75 -14.97
C ASP A 105 -4.15 -14.90 -13.98
N CYS A 106 -3.59 -13.77 -13.52
CA CYS A 106 -4.26 -12.78 -12.69
C CYS A 106 -5.36 -12.08 -13.50
N ASN A 107 -6.61 -12.52 -13.31
CA ASN A 107 -7.79 -11.96 -13.98
C ASN A 107 -8.74 -11.41 -12.91
N LEU A 108 -8.63 -10.11 -12.63
CA LEU A 108 -9.32 -9.46 -11.51
C LEU A 108 -10.10 -8.23 -11.96
N ASP A 109 -11.29 -8.09 -11.39
CA ASP A 109 -12.07 -6.86 -11.41
C ASP A 109 -11.83 -6.12 -10.09
N ALA A 110 -11.05 -5.05 -10.14
CA ALA A 110 -10.70 -4.25 -8.99
C ALA A 110 -11.44 -2.91 -8.99
N VAL A 111 -11.71 -2.39 -7.80
CA VAL A 111 -12.23 -1.03 -7.62
C VAL A 111 -11.20 -0.21 -6.87
N LEU A 112 -10.87 0.96 -7.39
CA LEU A 112 -10.09 1.99 -6.72
C LEU A 112 -11.05 3.00 -6.10
N TYR A 113 -11.21 2.97 -4.79
CA TYR A 113 -12.07 3.89 -4.06
C TYR A 113 -11.32 5.13 -3.57
N GLY A 114 -11.99 6.28 -3.59
CA GLY A 114 -11.54 7.48 -2.89
C GLY A 114 -12.22 7.64 -1.51
N ILE A 115 -11.45 7.92 -0.47
CA ILE A 115 -11.92 8.23 0.89
C ILE A 115 -11.27 9.51 1.45
N ILE A 116 -11.67 9.88 2.67
CA ILE A 116 -11.06 10.95 3.48
C ILE A 116 -10.73 10.36 4.87
N GLY A 117 -9.46 10.44 5.26
CA GLY A 117 -8.95 9.95 6.56
C GLY A 117 -8.38 8.52 6.51
N TYR A 118 -8.05 8.00 7.70
CA TYR A 118 -7.47 6.67 7.96
C TYR A 118 -5.97 6.51 7.60
N ASP A 119 -5.64 6.01 6.41
CA ASP A 119 -4.26 5.76 5.94
C ASP A 119 -4.12 6.26 4.50
N VAL A 120 -2.91 6.47 3.99
CA VAL A 120 -2.69 7.01 2.62
C VAL A 120 -3.31 6.12 1.55
N GLY A 121 -3.15 4.81 1.70
CA GLY A 121 -3.63 3.79 0.80
C GLY A 121 -3.75 2.46 1.52
N ILE A 122 -4.76 1.67 1.16
CA ILE A 122 -4.96 0.31 1.66
C ILE A 122 -5.55 -0.61 0.61
N VAL A 123 -5.36 -1.92 0.82
CA VAL A 123 -6.07 -2.97 0.10
C VAL A 123 -7.08 -3.68 1.02
N SER A 124 -8.31 -3.88 0.54
CA SER A 124 -9.33 -4.59 1.30
C SER A 124 -10.34 -5.29 0.39
N ASP A 125 -10.44 -6.61 0.55
CA ASP A 125 -11.39 -7.48 -0.15
C ASP A 125 -11.42 -7.24 -1.67
N GLY A 126 -10.26 -7.33 -2.33
CA GLY A 126 -10.12 -7.16 -3.78
C GLY A 126 -10.26 -5.73 -4.29
N SER A 127 -10.15 -4.72 -3.41
CA SER A 127 -10.25 -3.31 -3.77
C SER A 127 -9.08 -2.53 -3.20
N ALA A 128 -8.64 -1.51 -3.92
CA ALA A 128 -7.71 -0.51 -3.44
C ALA A 128 -8.51 0.70 -2.94
N ILE A 129 -8.06 1.33 -1.86
CA ILE A 129 -8.69 2.52 -1.29
C ILE A 129 -7.61 3.57 -1.03
N LEU A 130 -7.82 4.79 -1.53
CA LEU A 130 -6.90 5.91 -1.35
C LEU A 130 -7.54 7.04 -0.55
N ASN A 131 -6.82 7.56 0.43
CA ASN A 131 -7.21 8.75 1.17
C ASN A 131 -6.79 10.01 0.41
N LEU A 132 -7.75 10.62 -0.29
CA LEU A 132 -7.50 11.81 -1.12
C LEU A 132 -7.23 13.08 -0.30
N ALA A 133 -7.39 13.03 1.02
CA ALA A 133 -7.03 14.12 1.91
C ALA A 133 -5.59 14.00 2.45
N HIS A 134 -4.86 12.93 2.14
CA HIS A 134 -3.52 12.71 2.66
C HIS A 134 -2.55 13.84 2.24
N PRO A 135 -1.70 14.38 3.15
CA PRO A 135 -0.82 15.51 2.86
C PRO A 135 0.07 15.35 1.63
N TRP A 136 0.52 14.12 1.33
CA TRP A 136 1.34 13.84 0.13
C TRP A 136 0.71 14.31 -1.17
N PHE A 137 -0.62 14.17 -1.31
CA PHE A 137 -1.32 14.58 -2.53
C PHE A 137 -1.53 16.10 -2.61
N GLN A 138 -1.39 16.79 -1.47
CA GLN A 138 -1.44 18.25 -1.39
C GLN A 138 -0.09 18.85 -1.81
N GLU A 139 1.00 18.21 -1.41
CA GLU A 139 2.36 18.59 -1.81
C GLU A 139 2.57 18.36 -3.31
N ASP A 140 2.14 17.21 -3.83
CA ASP A 140 2.19 16.89 -5.25
C ASP A 140 1.07 15.95 -5.69
N THR A 141 0.02 16.50 -6.31
CA THR A 141 -1.12 15.72 -6.85
C THR A 141 -0.70 14.66 -7.88
N ARG A 142 0.48 14.79 -8.50
CA ARG A 142 1.01 13.80 -9.45
C ARG A 142 1.40 12.48 -8.79
N GLU A 143 1.49 12.42 -7.45
CA GLU A 143 1.71 11.19 -6.70
C GLU A 143 0.50 10.25 -6.72
N LEU A 144 -0.73 10.78 -6.89
CA LEU A 144 -1.97 10.01 -6.89
C LEU A 144 -1.98 8.78 -7.82
N PRO A 145 -1.68 8.89 -9.14
CA PRO A 145 -1.71 7.74 -10.03
C PRO A 145 -0.70 6.65 -9.62
N PHE A 146 0.46 7.03 -9.08
CA PHE A 146 1.48 6.07 -8.70
C PHE A 146 1.19 5.41 -7.35
N MET A 147 0.57 6.13 -6.41
CA MET A 147 0.01 5.50 -5.21
C MET A 147 -1.16 4.59 -5.56
N ALA A 148 -1.97 4.93 -6.56
CA ALA A 148 -3.00 4.02 -7.07
C ALA A 148 -2.39 2.74 -7.65
N MET A 149 -1.32 2.83 -8.42
CA MET A 149 -0.58 1.66 -8.90
C MET A 149 -0.05 0.80 -7.74
N HIS A 150 0.51 1.42 -6.70
CA HIS A 150 1.00 0.73 -5.49
C HIS A 150 -0.11 -0.11 -4.84
N GLU A 151 -1.26 0.51 -4.55
CA GLU A 151 -2.37 -0.19 -3.89
C GLU A 151 -3.06 -1.21 -4.80
N LEU A 152 -3.13 -0.96 -6.12
CA LEU A 152 -3.67 -1.93 -7.07
C LEU A 152 -2.72 -3.11 -7.27
N HIS A 153 -1.41 -2.91 -7.13
CA HIS A 153 -0.45 -4.01 -7.10
C HIS A 153 -0.75 -4.94 -5.91
N HIS A 154 -1.03 -4.36 -4.73
CA HIS A 154 -1.43 -5.13 -3.55
C HIS A 154 -2.69 -5.96 -3.80
N VAL A 155 -3.67 -5.47 -4.58
CA VAL A 155 -4.84 -6.26 -4.98
C VAL A 155 -4.43 -7.51 -5.75
N GLY A 156 -3.54 -7.37 -6.74
CA GLY A 156 -3.04 -8.50 -7.53
C GLY A 156 -2.21 -9.48 -6.69
N PHE A 157 -1.34 -8.98 -5.82
CA PHE A 157 -0.53 -9.81 -4.93
C PHE A 157 -1.39 -10.62 -3.95
N THR A 158 -2.36 -9.97 -3.31
CA THR A 158 -3.19 -10.57 -2.25
C THR A 158 -4.18 -11.60 -2.77
N HIS A 159 -4.38 -11.67 -4.09
CA HIS A 159 -5.09 -12.76 -4.75
C HIS A 159 -4.36 -14.11 -4.59
N TYR A 160 -3.03 -14.11 -4.64
CA TYR A 160 -2.19 -15.31 -4.49
C TYR A 160 -1.74 -15.51 -3.04
N ASN A 161 -1.54 -14.42 -2.32
CA ASN A 161 -1.00 -14.42 -0.96
C ASN A 161 -1.98 -13.70 -0.02
N PRO A 162 -2.90 -14.42 0.65
CA PRO A 162 -3.88 -13.80 1.54
C PRO A 162 -3.21 -12.96 2.63
N LEU A 163 -3.80 -11.78 2.91
CA LEU A 163 -3.31 -10.89 3.96
C LEU A 163 -3.27 -11.59 5.32
N PHE A 164 -2.15 -11.43 6.02
CA PHE A 164 -2.04 -11.82 7.42
C PHE A 164 -2.92 -10.93 8.30
N LYS A 165 -3.19 -11.39 9.52
CA LYS A 165 -3.87 -10.58 10.54
C LYS A 165 -2.95 -10.34 11.72
N MET A 166 -3.15 -9.23 12.42
CA MET A 166 -2.34 -8.93 13.61
C MET A 166 -2.59 -9.93 14.76
N GLU A 167 -3.78 -10.54 14.80
CA GLU A 167 -4.10 -11.61 15.76
C GLU A 167 -3.31 -12.91 15.54
N ASP A 168 -2.71 -13.10 14.36
CA ASP A 168 -1.92 -14.29 14.04
C ASP A 168 -0.48 -14.20 14.55
N LEU A 169 -0.04 -13.07 15.12
CA LEU A 169 1.31 -12.90 15.66
C LEU A 169 1.39 -13.42 17.09
N GLY A 170 1.90 -14.65 17.26
CA GLY A 170 2.17 -15.21 18.59
C GLY A 170 3.66 -15.43 18.86
N MET A 171 4.41 -15.85 17.85
CA MET A 171 5.77 -16.35 17.97
C MET A 171 6.78 -15.58 17.10
N THR A 172 8.06 -15.68 17.41
CA THR A 172 9.14 -15.11 16.59
C THR A 172 9.17 -15.72 15.17
N SER A 173 8.73 -16.97 14.99
CA SER A 173 8.46 -17.55 13.66
C SER A 173 7.36 -16.81 12.88
N ASP A 174 6.29 -16.35 13.54
CA ASP A 174 5.23 -15.56 12.88
C ASP A 174 5.77 -14.20 12.42
N LEU A 175 6.58 -13.55 13.26
CA LEU A 175 7.22 -12.28 12.91
C LEU A 175 8.15 -12.44 11.70
N ARG A 176 8.97 -13.49 11.66
CA ARG A 176 9.82 -13.79 10.49
C ARG A 176 9.01 -13.98 9.22
N ARG A 177 7.91 -14.74 9.30
CA ARG A 177 6.99 -14.97 8.17
C ARG A 177 6.38 -13.66 7.68
N ILE A 178 5.96 -12.78 8.58
CA ILE A 178 5.36 -11.49 8.23
C ILE A 178 6.39 -10.55 7.61
N ILE A 179 7.61 -10.48 8.14
CA ILE A 179 8.67 -9.67 7.54
C ILE A 179 8.91 -10.12 6.10
N ARG A 180 9.03 -11.43 5.85
CA ARG A 180 9.19 -11.96 4.49
C ARG A 180 8.01 -11.62 3.58
N TYR A 181 6.80 -11.85 4.08
CA TYR A 181 5.56 -11.54 3.37
C TYR A 181 5.48 -10.06 2.99
N ALA A 182 5.71 -9.16 3.94
CA ALA A 182 5.56 -7.73 3.75
C ALA A 182 6.72 -7.12 2.94
N THR A 183 7.95 -7.64 3.07
CA THR A 183 9.06 -7.27 2.17
C THR A 183 8.73 -7.60 0.72
N HIS A 184 8.11 -8.75 0.47
CA HIS A 184 7.69 -9.13 -0.87
C HIS A 184 6.53 -8.26 -1.38
N LEU A 185 5.48 -8.10 -0.56
CA LEU A 185 4.30 -7.28 -0.86
C LEU A 185 4.68 -5.82 -1.17
N GLU A 186 5.33 -5.15 -0.21
CA GLU A 186 5.67 -3.73 -0.30
C GLU A 186 6.81 -3.47 -1.28
N GLY A 187 7.79 -4.37 -1.33
CA GLY A 187 8.91 -4.26 -2.27
C GLY A 187 8.46 -4.23 -3.72
N LEU A 188 7.57 -5.15 -4.10
CA LEU A 188 7.00 -5.18 -5.44
C LEU A 188 6.11 -3.97 -5.71
N ALA A 189 5.31 -3.53 -4.74
CA ALA A 189 4.43 -2.38 -4.91
C ALA A 189 5.18 -1.04 -5.06
N VAL A 190 6.36 -0.90 -4.43
CA VAL A 190 7.29 0.22 -4.68
C VAL A 190 7.99 0.08 -6.03
N TYR A 191 8.34 -1.15 -6.42
CA TYR A 191 9.06 -1.40 -7.66
C TYR A 191 8.19 -1.23 -8.91
N ALA A 192 6.94 -1.71 -8.89
CA ALA A 192 6.04 -1.70 -10.04
C ALA A 192 5.85 -0.30 -10.69
N PRO A 193 5.65 0.80 -9.93
CA PRO A 193 5.53 2.13 -10.51
C PRO A 193 6.89 2.81 -10.77
N LEU A 194 8.03 2.22 -10.41
CA LEU A 194 9.35 2.88 -10.41
C LEU A 194 9.73 3.45 -11.77
N GLU A 195 9.63 2.65 -12.83
CA GLU A 195 10.00 3.06 -14.19
C GLU A 195 9.21 4.30 -14.62
N LYS A 196 7.89 4.27 -14.39
CA LYS A 196 7.00 5.38 -14.75
C LYS A 196 7.20 6.59 -13.86
N ARG A 197 7.47 6.42 -12.58
CA ARG A 197 7.84 7.53 -11.68
C ARG A 197 9.11 8.24 -12.16
N VAL A 198 10.10 7.50 -12.64
CA VAL A 198 11.31 8.08 -13.24
C VAL A 198 10.99 8.80 -14.55
N GLU A 199 10.20 8.19 -15.44
CA GLU A 199 9.77 8.80 -16.71
C GLU A 199 9.04 10.14 -16.50
N TYR A 200 8.11 10.18 -15.54
CA TYR A 200 7.30 11.36 -15.22
C TYR A 200 7.97 12.33 -14.23
N THR A 201 9.16 11.97 -13.71
CA THR A 201 9.89 12.74 -12.68
C THR A 201 9.02 13.02 -11.44
N VAL A 202 8.36 11.98 -10.93
CA VAL A 202 7.52 12.01 -9.71
C VAL A 202 8.15 11.09 -8.66
N LEU A 203 9.13 11.66 -7.97
CA LEU A 203 10.03 10.97 -7.03
C LEU A 203 9.97 11.57 -5.62
N ASN A 204 8.88 12.29 -5.29
CA ASN A 204 8.76 13.00 -4.02
C ASN A 204 8.38 12.05 -2.89
N ASN A 205 7.68 10.96 -3.20
CA ASN A 205 7.48 9.88 -2.25
C ASN A 205 8.85 9.40 -1.70
N LEU A 206 8.91 9.35 -0.37
CA LEU A 206 10.12 9.20 0.42
C LEU A 206 10.95 7.92 0.11
N ASP A 207 10.33 6.89 -0.48
CA ASP A 207 11.04 5.66 -0.84
C ASP A 207 11.97 5.84 -2.05
N TYR A 208 11.57 6.65 -3.03
CA TYR A 208 12.26 6.76 -4.32
C TYR A 208 13.61 7.50 -4.26
N PRO A 209 13.76 8.61 -3.53
CA PRO A 209 15.07 9.24 -3.33
C PRO A 209 16.08 8.28 -2.68
N VAL A 210 15.62 7.44 -1.74
CA VAL A 210 16.46 6.45 -1.08
C VAL A 210 16.81 5.30 -2.03
N LEU A 211 15.83 4.77 -2.76
CA LEU A 211 15.99 3.65 -3.69
C LEU A 211 16.94 3.99 -4.85
N LEU A 212 16.87 5.23 -5.36
CA LEU A 212 17.68 5.70 -6.50
C LEU A 212 19.10 6.15 -6.08
N ASP A 213 19.34 6.44 -4.81
CA ASP A 213 20.69 6.64 -4.27
C ASP A 213 21.30 5.30 -3.87
N ALA A 214 22.24 4.79 -4.68
CA ALA A 214 22.89 3.51 -4.43
C ALA A 214 23.52 3.40 -3.03
N ARG A 215 24.12 4.47 -2.48
CA ARG A 215 24.76 4.43 -1.16
C ARG A 215 23.73 4.31 -0.04
N LEU A 216 22.62 5.04 -0.16
CA LEU A 216 21.53 5.00 0.82
C LEU A 216 20.78 3.68 0.74
N ARG A 217 20.40 3.24 -0.47
CA ARG A 217 19.79 1.94 -0.73
C ARG A 217 20.62 0.81 -0.16
N ASP A 218 21.91 0.71 -0.50
CA ASP A 218 22.77 -0.38 -0.04
C ASP A 218 22.94 -0.37 1.49
N ARG A 219 22.87 0.81 2.13
CA ARG A 219 22.85 0.92 3.59
C ARG A 219 21.56 0.33 4.17
N ARG A 220 20.39 0.71 3.63
CA ARG A 220 19.09 0.19 4.05
C ARG A 220 18.97 -1.31 3.86
N VAL A 221 19.46 -1.83 2.73
CA VAL A 221 19.48 -3.27 2.45
C VAL A 221 20.33 -4.01 3.49
N ARG A 222 21.52 -3.50 3.85
CA ARG A 222 22.34 -4.09 4.92
C ARG A 222 21.68 -4.01 6.29
N GLU A 223 21.04 -2.88 6.62
CA GLU A 223 20.28 -2.72 7.87
C GLU A 223 19.15 -3.75 7.94
N PHE A 224 18.38 -3.90 6.86
CA PHE A 224 17.31 -4.89 6.74
C PHE A 224 17.82 -6.32 6.97
N PHE A 225 18.83 -6.76 6.21
CA PHE A 225 19.36 -8.12 6.35
C PHE A 225 19.98 -8.37 7.72
N SER A 226 20.61 -7.37 8.35
CA SER A 226 21.09 -7.51 9.73
C SER A 226 19.96 -7.76 10.74
N VAL A 227 18.77 -7.18 10.53
CA VAL A 227 17.59 -7.45 11.37
C VAL A 227 17.05 -8.86 11.10
N VAL A 228 16.94 -9.25 9.82
CA VAL A 228 16.45 -10.58 9.43
C VAL A 228 17.36 -11.69 9.94
N GLU A 229 18.68 -11.56 9.80
CA GLU A 229 19.66 -12.54 10.30
C GLU A 229 19.55 -12.73 11.81
N LYS A 230 19.46 -11.63 12.57
CA LYS A 230 19.28 -11.69 14.02
C LYS A 230 17.98 -12.38 14.42
N LEU A 231 16.91 -12.22 13.65
CA LEU A 231 15.64 -12.92 13.89
C LEU A 231 15.73 -14.40 13.50
N ASP A 232 16.43 -14.73 12.42
CA ASP A 232 16.64 -16.12 11.97
C ASP A 232 17.51 -16.92 12.96
N GLU A 233 18.45 -16.27 13.65
CA GLU A 233 19.30 -16.86 14.70
C GLU A 233 18.58 -17.05 16.05
N GLN A 234 17.44 -16.38 16.27
CA GLN A 234 16.69 -16.50 17.52
C GLN A 234 15.94 -17.83 17.62
N GLU A 235 15.91 -18.39 18.83
CA GLU A 235 15.03 -19.51 19.14
C GLU A 235 13.56 -19.10 18.96
N ASP A 236 12.73 -20.05 18.53
CA ASP A 236 11.30 -19.81 18.40
C ASP A 236 10.66 -19.66 19.78
N ARG A 237 10.12 -18.47 20.05
CA ARG A 237 9.58 -18.08 21.35
C ARG A 237 8.38 -17.16 21.18
N PRO A 238 7.54 -17.00 22.22
CA PRO A 238 6.52 -15.97 22.23
C PRO A 238 7.11 -14.57 22.01
N LEU A 239 6.38 -13.74 21.29
CA LEU A 239 6.75 -12.34 21.06
C LEU A 239 6.74 -11.54 22.36
N ALA A 240 7.80 -10.78 22.58
CA ALA A 240 7.90 -9.76 23.60
C ALA A 240 7.52 -8.39 23.01
N ALA A 241 7.18 -7.43 23.87
CA ALA A 241 6.82 -6.08 23.43
C ALA A 241 7.93 -5.42 22.58
N SER A 242 9.21 -5.68 22.90
CA SER A 242 10.36 -5.18 22.14
C SER A 242 10.47 -5.76 20.73
N ASP A 243 9.89 -6.93 20.46
CA ASP A 243 9.90 -7.51 19.11
C ASP A 243 8.98 -6.72 18.17
N MET A 244 7.98 -6.02 18.71
CA MET A 244 7.07 -5.17 17.93
C MET A 244 7.77 -3.91 17.42
N GLU A 245 8.85 -3.46 18.08
CA GLU A 245 9.67 -2.32 17.61
C GLU A 245 10.32 -2.62 16.25
N ILE A 246 10.52 -3.91 15.92
CA ILE A 246 11.01 -4.32 14.61
C ILE A 246 10.03 -3.93 13.51
N LEU A 247 8.71 -4.02 13.77
CA LEU A 247 7.72 -3.62 12.78
C LEU A 247 7.81 -2.11 12.50
N GLU A 248 8.09 -1.28 13.51
CA GLU A 248 8.32 0.16 13.32
C GLU A 248 9.55 0.44 12.44
N ASP A 249 10.65 -0.28 12.65
CA ASP A 249 11.82 -0.18 11.77
C ASP A 249 11.51 -0.63 10.33
N MET A 250 10.63 -1.62 10.18
CA MET A 250 10.25 -2.17 8.88
C MET A 250 9.29 -1.26 8.12
N SER A 251 8.27 -0.71 8.77
CA SER A 251 7.17 0.04 8.13
C SER A 251 7.20 1.54 8.36
N GLY A 252 7.80 1.99 9.46
CA GLY A 252 7.75 3.35 9.96
C GLY A 252 8.47 4.36 9.08
N HIS A 253 7.98 5.61 9.09
CA HIS A 253 8.35 6.68 8.15
C HIS A 253 9.85 6.94 8.03
N GLU A 254 10.62 6.73 9.10
CA GLU A 254 12.06 7.02 9.09
C GLU A 254 12.90 5.98 8.34
N ARG A 255 12.54 4.69 8.41
CA ARG A 255 13.42 3.60 7.97
C ARG A 255 12.89 2.80 6.80
N ARG A 256 11.61 2.38 6.87
CA ARG A 256 10.91 1.64 5.81
C ARG A 256 11.74 0.50 5.23
N LEU A 257 12.40 -0.26 6.10
CA LEU A 257 13.41 -1.24 5.69
C LEU A 257 12.85 -2.25 4.69
N TRP A 258 11.62 -2.76 4.90
CA TRP A 258 11.04 -3.77 4.01
C TRP A 258 10.65 -3.21 2.63
N TYR A 259 10.44 -1.88 2.51
CA TYR A 259 10.04 -1.22 1.28
C TYR A 259 11.27 -1.09 0.40
N ILE A 260 12.35 -0.52 0.96
CA ILE A 260 13.60 -0.28 0.25
C ILE A 260 14.31 -1.59 -0.07
N ALA A 261 14.41 -2.52 0.90
CA ALA A 261 15.05 -3.80 0.66
C ALA A 261 14.25 -4.64 -0.32
N GLY A 262 12.92 -4.71 -0.15
CA GLY A 262 12.05 -5.43 -1.07
C GLY A 262 12.12 -4.89 -2.50
N ALA A 263 12.07 -3.56 -2.68
CA ALA A 263 12.19 -2.95 -4.01
C ALA A 263 13.55 -3.22 -4.63
N HIS A 264 14.63 -3.16 -3.85
CA HIS A 264 15.96 -3.53 -4.32
C HIS A 264 16.05 -5.01 -4.74
N MET A 265 15.46 -5.92 -3.97
CA MET A 265 15.40 -7.34 -4.31
C MET A 265 14.63 -7.55 -5.62
N ALA A 266 13.47 -6.89 -5.78
CA ALA A 266 12.67 -6.94 -6.99
C ALA A 266 13.45 -6.43 -8.22
N MET A 267 14.13 -5.28 -8.09
CA MET A 267 15.02 -4.75 -9.13
C MET A 267 16.08 -5.77 -9.54
N LYS A 268 16.76 -6.40 -8.58
CA LYS A 268 17.83 -7.38 -8.84
C LYS A 268 17.32 -8.63 -9.56
N ILE A 269 16.19 -9.17 -9.10
CA ILE A 269 15.58 -10.34 -9.72
C ILE A 269 15.11 -10.00 -11.14
N ASP A 270 14.48 -8.84 -11.37
CA ASP A 270 14.04 -8.44 -12.71
C ASP A 270 15.23 -8.20 -13.66
N GLU A 271 16.28 -7.52 -13.20
CA GLU A 271 17.48 -7.25 -14.00
C GLU A 271 18.22 -8.54 -14.39
N ASP A 272 18.41 -9.47 -13.46
CA ASP A 272 19.32 -10.62 -13.64
C ASP A 272 18.59 -11.91 -14.04
N LEU A 273 17.33 -12.10 -13.61
CA LEU A 273 16.51 -13.30 -13.93
C LEU A 273 15.33 -12.99 -14.87
N GLY A 274 14.99 -11.71 -15.03
CA GLY A 274 13.91 -11.24 -15.90
C GLY A 274 12.54 -11.18 -15.23
N ARG A 275 11.68 -10.29 -15.74
CA ARG A 275 10.33 -9.99 -15.22
C ARG A 275 9.48 -11.22 -14.94
N ARG A 276 9.54 -12.23 -15.81
CA ARG A 276 8.76 -13.46 -15.63
C ARG A 276 9.17 -14.21 -14.37
N ALA A 277 10.47 -14.26 -14.06
CA ALA A 277 10.96 -14.87 -12.83
C ALA A 277 10.51 -14.07 -11.60
N LEU A 278 10.60 -12.73 -11.64
CA LEU A 278 10.10 -11.86 -10.58
C LEU A 278 8.59 -12.08 -10.34
N VAL A 279 7.78 -12.03 -11.39
CA VAL A 279 6.33 -12.18 -11.27
C VAL A 279 5.94 -13.57 -10.76
N GLN A 280 6.69 -14.61 -11.15
CA GLN A 280 6.44 -15.98 -10.67
C GLN A 280 6.60 -16.10 -9.15
N THR A 281 7.44 -15.26 -8.50
CA THR A 281 7.57 -15.30 -7.04
C THR A 281 6.27 -14.93 -6.34
N ILE A 282 5.39 -14.14 -6.96
CA ILE A 282 4.05 -13.83 -6.42
C ILE A 282 3.22 -15.12 -6.29
N VAL A 283 3.28 -16.01 -7.28
CA VAL A 283 2.54 -17.28 -7.28
C VAL A 283 3.18 -18.28 -6.31
N ASP A 284 4.52 -18.35 -6.32
CA ASP A 284 5.28 -19.31 -5.52
C ASP A 284 5.42 -18.89 -4.04
N GLY A 285 5.10 -17.62 -3.73
CA GLY A 285 5.03 -17.06 -2.40
C GLY A 285 6.31 -16.37 -1.90
N PRO A 286 6.26 -15.71 -0.73
CA PRO A 286 7.35 -14.87 -0.23
C PRO A 286 8.71 -15.55 -0.07
N ASP A 287 8.76 -16.84 0.26
CA ASP A 287 10.05 -17.53 0.40
C ASP A 287 10.77 -17.65 -0.95
N SER A 288 10.03 -17.87 -2.04
CA SER A 288 10.61 -17.93 -3.39
C SER A 288 11.26 -16.61 -3.80
N PHE A 289 10.71 -15.47 -3.37
CA PHE A 289 11.26 -14.15 -3.61
C PHE A 289 12.61 -13.97 -2.92
N PHE A 290 12.74 -14.43 -1.67
CA PHE A 290 14.01 -14.41 -0.95
C PHE A 290 15.03 -15.37 -1.54
N ASP A 291 14.62 -16.57 -1.94
CA ASP A 291 15.49 -17.57 -2.54
C ASP A 291 16.01 -17.11 -3.91
N ALA A 292 15.14 -16.52 -4.73
CA ALA A 292 15.51 -15.92 -6.01
C ALA A 292 16.57 -14.83 -5.82
N TYR A 293 16.38 -13.90 -4.87
CA TYR A 293 17.37 -12.87 -4.59
C TYR A 293 18.70 -13.45 -4.07
N ARG A 294 18.66 -14.40 -3.12
CA ARG A 294 19.85 -15.05 -2.56
C ARG A 294 20.68 -15.79 -3.61
N SER A 295 20.07 -16.24 -4.69
CA SER A 295 20.80 -16.89 -5.79
C SER A 295 21.70 -15.93 -6.59
N LEU A 296 21.53 -14.61 -6.41
CA LEU A 296 22.20 -13.56 -7.16
C LEU A 296 23.31 -12.85 -6.37
N VAL A 297 23.38 -13.02 -5.05
CA VAL A 297 24.26 -12.26 -4.14
C VAL A 297 25.21 -13.12 -3.33
#